data_AF-A0A3T1D4I2-F1
#
_entry.id   AF-A0A3T1D4I2-F1
#
_cell.length_a   1.000
_cell.length_b   1.000
_cell.length_c   1.000
_cell.angle_alpha   90.00
_cell.angle_beta   90.00
_cell.angle_gamma   90.00
#
_symmetry.space_group_name_H-M   'P 1'
#
loop_
_entity.id
_entity.type
_entity.pdbx_description
1 polymer ?
#
loop_
_entity_poly.entity_id
_entity_poly.type
_entity_poly.pdbx_seq_one_letter_code
_entity_poly.pdbx_strand_id
1 'polypeptide(L)'
;MQQVELHCQSCGMPLPSQDVYGTDQQGNVITQYCKYCYENGQFTQPDFTVDDMVSFCVPFLVEEGMDEQVARGMLASSLPSLERWRSGEEQQSELSFEMTNLDEIKLVGVAARTTNKDEMGEQAKIGALWGKFWGEGIQQSIPHIPQTGAQPVYGCYIDYENGAAGEYTILIGSKVNEIDAIPEGLTAKVIPASRYAVFTTKKGQLPGVVVDAWQDIWRLSAESKLQRTFTGDFELYGESCADPANAQVDIYIAIE
;
A
#
# COMPACT_ATOMS: atom_id res chain seq x y z
N MET A 1 -14.77 -28.78 -0.67
CA MET A 1 -14.39 -27.77 0.34
C MET A 1 -12.88 -27.84 0.43
N GLN A 2 -12.15 -26.84 -0.06
CA GLN A 2 -10.70 -26.79 0.13
C GLN A 2 -10.45 -26.65 1.64
N GLN A 3 -9.80 -27.64 2.24
CA GLN A 3 -9.30 -27.51 3.61
C GLN A 3 -8.29 -26.36 3.60
N VAL A 4 -8.49 -25.37 4.47
CA VAL A 4 -7.52 -24.31 4.70
C VAL A 4 -6.30 -24.97 5.34
N GLU A 5 -5.20 -25.03 4.62
CA GLU A 5 -3.95 -25.65 5.08
C GLU A 5 -3.26 -24.69 6.03
N LEU A 6 -3.42 -24.93 7.33
CA LEU A 6 -2.83 -24.11 8.39
C LEU A 6 -1.32 -24.39 8.47
N HIS A 7 -0.54 -23.32 8.61
CA HIS A 7 0.92 -23.40 8.76
C HIS A 7 1.36 -22.56 9.97
N CYS A 8 2.33 -23.08 10.70
CA CYS A 8 2.91 -22.42 11.86
C CYS A 8 3.57 -21.09 11.46
N GLN A 9 3.12 -19.98 12.05
CA GLN A 9 3.63 -18.62 11.82
C GLN A 9 4.99 -18.34 12.50
N SER A 10 5.74 -19.40 12.82
CA SER A 10 7.11 -19.35 13.35
C SER A 10 8.06 -20.23 12.55
N CYS A 11 7.73 -21.49 12.27
CA CYS A 11 8.63 -22.39 11.53
C CYS A 11 8.13 -22.78 10.14
N GLY A 12 6.93 -22.34 9.73
CA GLY A 12 6.32 -22.73 8.46
C GLY A 12 5.80 -24.18 8.42
N MET A 13 5.88 -24.92 9.52
CA MET A 13 5.43 -26.31 9.59
C MET A 13 3.90 -26.43 9.40
N PRO A 14 3.40 -27.34 8.53
CA PRO A 14 1.98 -27.62 8.40
C PRO A 14 1.33 -28.07 9.72
N LEU A 15 0.07 -27.68 9.92
CA LEU A 15 -0.71 -27.91 11.13
C LEU A 15 -1.97 -28.77 10.84
N PRO A 16 -1.82 -30.06 10.52
CA PRO A 16 -2.92 -30.91 10.04
C PRO A 16 -3.93 -31.33 11.12
N SER A 17 -3.55 -31.31 12.40
CA SER A 17 -4.43 -31.68 13.52
C SER A 17 -4.10 -30.90 14.79
N GLN A 18 -5.03 -30.91 15.75
CA GLN A 18 -4.84 -30.25 17.05
C GLN A 18 -3.65 -30.80 17.85
N ASP A 19 -3.17 -32.01 17.57
CA ASP A 19 -2.06 -32.65 18.29
C ASP A 19 -0.71 -31.92 18.11
N VAL A 20 -0.63 -31.04 17.12
CA VAL A 20 0.57 -30.23 16.83
C VAL A 20 0.36 -28.75 17.11
N TYR A 21 -0.80 -28.34 17.62
CA TYR A 21 -1.12 -26.93 17.90
C TYR A 21 -0.44 -26.46 19.19
N GLY A 22 0.01 -25.21 19.20
CA GLY A 22 0.55 -24.56 20.39
C GLY A 22 -0.53 -24.26 21.43
N THR A 23 -0.11 -23.78 22.60
CA THR A 23 -1.03 -23.41 23.69
C THR A 23 -0.79 -21.99 24.22
N ASP A 24 -1.87 -21.31 24.59
CA ASP A 24 -1.82 -20.04 25.31
C ASP A 24 -1.51 -20.22 26.80
N GLN A 25 -1.41 -19.12 27.55
CA GLN A 25 -1.11 -19.14 29.00
C GLN A 25 -2.19 -19.84 29.83
N GLN A 26 -3.41 -19.99 29.29
CA GLN A 26 -4.55 -20.64 29.94
C GLN A 26 -4.65 -22.12 29.55
N GLY A 27 -3.76 -22.61 28.68
CA GLY A 27 -3.74 -23.98 28.18
C GLY A 27 -4.69 -24.24 27.02
N ASN A 28 -5.29 -23.20 26.42
CA ASN A 28 -6.13 -23.37 25.24
C ASN A 28 -5.26 -23.58 24.01
N VAL A 29 -5.71 -24.45 23.10
CA VAL A 29 -5.05 -24.67 21.81
C VAL A 29 -5.16 -23.44 20.91
N ILE A 30 -4.07 -23.12 20.21
CA ILE A 30 -3.98 -22.00 19.27
C ILE A 30 -3.54 -22.51 17.88
N THR A 31 -4.08 -21.91 16.82
CA THR A 31 -3.83 -22.35 15.42
C THR A 31 -2.70 -21.59 14.74
N GLN A 32 -2.16 -20.56 15.38
CA GLN A 32 -1.12 -19.69 14.82
C GLN A 32 0.25 -20.37 14.84
N TYR A 33 0.54 -21.14 15.88
CA TYR A 33 1.86 -21.74 16.09
C TYR A 33 1.74 -23.23 16.40
N CYS A 34 2.78 -23.98 16.09
CA CYS A 34 2.89 -25.36 16.53
C CYS A 34 3.35 -25.44 17.99
N LYS A 35 3.07 -26.57 18.65
CA LYS A 35 3.53 -26.85 20.02
C LYS A 35 5.04 -26.80 20.20
N TYR A 36 5.81 -27.00 19.13
CA TYR A 36 7.27 -26.94 19.17
C TYR A 36 7.81 -25.51 19.17
N CYS A 37 7.03 -24.55 18.67
CA CYS A 37 7.41 -23.13 18.62
C CYS A 37 6.78 -22.33 19.76
N TYR A 38 5.56 -22.65 20.19
CA TYR A 38 4.83 -21.86 21.17
C TYR A 38 4.01 -22.74 22.12
N GLU A 39 4.30 -22.63 23.41
CA GLU A 39 3.66 -23.44 24.45
C GLU A 39 3.48 -22.60 25.72
N ASN A 40 2.34 -22.75 26.39
CA ASN A 40 2.00 -22.05 27.62
C ASN A 40 2.12 -20.52 27.53
N GLY A 41 1.76 -19.95 26.38
CA GLY A 41 1.77 -18.50 26.18
C GLY A 41 3.14 -17.90 25.86
N GLN A 42 4.14 -18.70 25.53
CA GLN A 42 5.49 -18.22 25.23
C GLN A 42 6.19 -19.03 24.13
N PHE A 43 7.11 -18.38 23.42
CA PHE A 43 7.97 -19.10 22.48
C PHE A 43 8.93 -20.00 23.23
N THR A 44 9.06 -21.24 22.77
CA THR A 44 9.99 -22.24 23.33
C THR A 44 11.46 -21.89 23.09
N GLN A 45 11.74 -21.07 22.07
CA GLN A 45 13.08 -20.54 21.79
C GLN A 45 13.06 -19.01 21.64
N PRO A 46 12.81 -18.22 22.70
CA PRO A 46 12.51 -16.79 22.58
C PRO A 46 13.64 -15.97 21.94
N ASP A 47 14.89 -16.39 22.10
CA ASP A 47 16.08 -15.66 21.63
C ASP A 47 16.54 -16.05 20.22
N PHE A 48 15.83 -16.95 19.53
CA PHE A 48 16.18 -17.33 18.16
C PHE A 48 16.07 -16.14 17.22
N THR A 49 17.05 -16.01 16.33
CA THR A 49 16.95 -15.23 15.09
C THR A 49 16.30 -16.05 13.98
N VAL A 50 16.00 -15.42 12.84
CA VAL A 50 15.55 -16.15 11.64
C VAL A 50 16.58 -17.21 11.23
N ASP A 51 17.88 -16.86 11.24
CA ASP A 51 18.96 -17.78 10.87
C ASP A 51 19.08 -18.96 11.84
N ASP A 52 18.82 -18.73 13.14
CA ASP A 52 18.75 -19.81 14.12
C ASP A 52 17.57 -20.75 13.84
N MET A 53 16.41 -20.20 13.47
CA MET A 53 15.25 -21.00 13.10
C MET A 53 15.47 -21.79 11.80
N VAL A 54 16.12 -21.20 10.78
CA VAL A 54 16.57 -21.92 9.58
C VAL A 54 17.44 -23.10 10.00
N SER A 55 18.47 -22.84 10.80
CA SER A 55 19.42 -23.86 11.24
C SER A 55 18.76 -24.97 12.08
N PHE A 56 17.72 -24.62 12.84
CA PHE A 56 16.93 -25.56 13.62
C PHE A 56 16.01 -26.45 12.76
N CYS A 57 15.39 -25.89 11.72
CA CYS A 57 14.44 -26.63 10.87
C CYS A 57 15.11 -27.50 9.80
N VAL A 58 16.29 -27.12 9.31
CA VAL A 58 16.99 -27.82 8.20
C VAL A 58 17.19 -29.32 8.44
N PRO A 59 17.65 -29.81 9.62
CA PRO A 59 17.86 -31.24 9.83
C PRO A 59 16.60 -32.09 9.63
N PHE A 60 15.42 -31.58 9.99
CA PHE A 60 14.15 -32.30 9.82
C PHE A 60 13.77 -32.44 8.34
N LEU A 61 13.94 -31.37 7.55
CA LEU A 61 13.66 -31.41 6.11
C LEU A 61 14.64 -32.34 5.37
N VAL A 62 15.90 -32.38 5.81
CA VAL A 62 16.90 -33.31 5.26
C VAL A 62 16.56 -34.76 5.59
N GLU A 63 16.08 -35.03 6.81
CA GLU A 63 15.58 -36.35 7.20
C GLU A 63 14.36 -36.78 6.37
N GLU A 64 13.51 -35.83 5.98
CA GLU A 64 12.38 -36.04 5.04
C GLU A 64 12.80 -36.15 3.56
N GLY A 65 14.10 -36.00 3.26
CA GLY A 65 14.68 -36.25 1.94
C GLY A 65 14.96 -35.00 1.11
N MET A 66 14.88 -33.79 1.68
CA MET A 66 15.30 -32.56 1.01
C MET A 66 16.82 -32.41 1.01
N ASP A 67 17.37 -31.81 -0.05
CA ASP A 67 18.78 -31.39 -0.05
C ASP A 67 18.99 -30.26 0.97
N GLU A 68 20.11 -30.30 1.71
CA GLU A 68 20.39 -29.34 2.79
C GLU A 68 20.43 -27.89 2.28
N GLN A 69 21.08 -27.67 1.14
CA GLN A 69 21.23 -26.32 0.58
C GLN A 69 19.90 -25.79 0.05
N VAL A 70 19.07 -26.66 -0.53
CA VAL A 70 17.70 -26.34 -0.94
C VAL A 70 16.83 -26.01 0.27
N ALA A 71 16.88 -26.81 1.33
CA ALA A 71 16.12 -26.59 2.56
C ALA A 71 16.49 -25.24 3.22
N ARG A 72 17.80 -24.94 3.31
CA ARG A 72 18.29 -23.64 3.80
C ARG A 72 17.76 -22.48 2.96
N GLY A 73 17.87 -22.55 1.63
CA GLY A 73 17.40 -21.50 0.73
C GLY A 73 15.89 -21.25 0.82
N MET A 74 15.10 -22.32 0.87
CA MET A 74 13.65 -22.24 1.01
C MET A 74 13.24 -21.59 2.34
N LEU A 75 13.83 -22.03 3.46
CA LEU A 75 13.51 -21.49 4.79
C LEU A 75 13.98 -20.04 4.93
N ALA A 76 15.21 -19.72 4.52
CA ALA A 76 15.72 -18.36 4.56
C ALA A 76 14.87 -17.37 3.74
N SER A 77 14.24 -17.84 2.66
CA SER A 77 13.33 -17.00 1.86
C SER A 77 11.92 -16.88 2.45
N SER A 78 11.43 -17.88 3.18
CA SER A 78 10.02 -17.94 3.60
C SER A 78 9.81 -17.49 5.04
N LEU A 79 10.70 -17.86 5.96
CA LEU A 79 10.57 -17.54 7.38
C LEU A 79 10.44 -16.03 7.66
N PRO A 80 11.18 -15.10 7.01
CA PRO A 80 11.03 -13.66 7.26
C PRO A 80 9.60 -13.11 7.09
N SER A 81 8.75 -13.79 6.30
CA SER A 81 7.36 -13.36 6.06
C SER A 81 6.37 -13.80 7.16
N LEU A 82 6.77 -14.71 8.04
CA LEU A 82 5.90 -15.26 9.09
C LEU A 82 5.77 -14.30 10.27
N GLU A 83 4.62 -14.32 10.95
CA GLU A 83 4.28 -13.37 12.02
C GLU A 83 5.35 -13.21 13.10
N ARG A 84 6.05 -14.29 13.48
CA ARG A 84 7.11 -14.25 14.50
C ARG A 84 8.33 -13.44 14.06
N TRP A 85 8.68 -13.51 12.78
CA TRP A 85 9.97 -13.04 12.25
C TRP A 85 9.89 -11.72 11.53
N ARG A 86 8.69 -11.41 11.05
CA ARG A 86 8.40 -10.14 10.42
C ARG A 86 8.77 -9.04 11.39
N SER A 87 9.81 -8.28 11.06
CA SER A 87 10.22 -7.12 11.84
C SER A 87 9.02 -6.19 12.00
N GLY A 88 8.83 -5.67 13.21
CA GLY A 88 7.67 -4.88 13.64
C GLY A 88 7.38 -3.59 12.86
N GLU A 89 7.96 -3.39 11.68
CA GLU A 89 7.51 -2.37 10.73
C GLU A 89 6.16 -2.73 10.07
N GLU A 90 5.70 -3.99 10.17
CA GLU A 90 4.41 -4.43 9.59
C GLU A 90 3.33 -4.87 10.58
N GLN A 91 3.51 -4.68 11.90
CA GLN A 91 2.42 -4.84 12.87
C GLN A 91 1.85 -3.47 13.21
N GLN A 92 0.60 -3.25 12.75
CA GLN A 92 -0.18 -2.01 12.77
C GLN A 92 0.25 -1.03 11.67
N SER A 93 -0.61 -0.82 10.66
CA SER A 93 -0.48 0.37 9.82
C SER A 93 -0.57 1.58 10.75
N GLU A 94 0.56 2.19 11.07
CA GLU A 94 0.65 3.53 11.67
C GLU A 94 0.13 4.62 10.73
N LEU A 95 -0.42 4.24 9.57
CA LEU A 95 -1.17 5.11 8.68
C LEU A 95 -2.47 5.55 9.37
N SER A 96 -2.31 6.43 10.35
CA SER A 96 -3.37 7.28 10.86
C SER A 96 -3.71 8.33 9.81
N PHE A 97 -4.95 8.78 9.82
CA PHE A 97 -5.41 9.83 8.94
C PHE A 97 -6.07 10.93 9.75
N GLU A 98 -5.97 12.14 9.24
CA GLU A 98 -6.68 13.30 9.76
C GLU A 98 -7.93 13.55 8.92
N MET A 99 -8.99 14.05 9.55
CA MET A 99 -10.23 14.38 8.86
C MET A 99 -10.25 15.87 8.51
N THR A 100 -10.54 16.19 7.25
CA THR A 100 -10.73 17.58 6.82
C THR A 100 -11.90 17.71 5.85
N ASN A 101 -12.37 18.94 5.64
CA ASN A 101 -13.35 19.27 4.61
C ASN A 101 -12.71 20.23 3.62
N LEU A 102 -12.85 19.94 2.34
CA LEU A 102 -12.38 20.82 1.28
C LEU A 102 -13.56 21.23 0.40
N ASP A 103 -13.54 22.49 -0.01
CA ASP A 103 -14.40 22.99 -1.07
C ASP A 103 -14.02 22.36 -2.42
N GLU A 104 -14.80 22.65 -3.45
CA GLU A 104 -14.53 22.24 -4.83
C GLU A 104 -13.09 22.59 -5.26
N ILE A 105 -12.44 21.65 -5.94
CA ILE A 105 -11.09 21.82 -6.50
C ILE A 105 -11.16 21.68 -8.01
N LYS A 106 -10.68 22.70 -8.72
CA LYS A 106 -10.52 22.67 -10.18
C LYS A 106 -9.07 22.33 -10.52
N LEU A 107 -8.89 21.29 -11.33
CA LEU A 107 -7.59 20.82 -11.78
C LEU A 107 -7.51 20.88 -13.30
N VAL A 108 -6.33 21.24 -13.81
CA VAL A 108 -5.98 21.17 -15.23
C VAL A 108 -4.67 20.43 -15.36
N GLY A 109 -4.56 19.53 -16.34
CA GLY A 109 -3.36 18.73 -16.55
C GLY A 109 -3.49 17.73 -17.68
N VAL A 110 -2.60 16.74 -17.71
CA VAL A 110 -2.70 15.59 -18.61
C VAL A 110 -3.50 14.48 -17.94
N ALA A 111 -4.31 13.76 -18.71
CA ALA A 111 -5.17 12.72 -18.17
C ALA A 111 -5.13 11.43 -19.00
N ALA A 112 -5.41 10.31 -18.35
CA ALA A 112 -5.59 9.01 -18.99
C ALA A 112 -6.72 8.22 -18.30
N ARG A 113 -7.44 7.42 -19.08
CA ARG A 113 -8.41 6.44 -18.57
C ARG A 113 -7.72 5.10 -18.33
N THR A 114 -7.89 4.50 -17.16
CA THR A 114 -7.22 3.25 -16.80
C THR A 114 -7.99 2.44 -15.75
N THR A 115 -7.47 1.27 -15.40
CA THR A 115 -7.97 0.39 -14.34
C THR A 115 -6.83 -0.04 -13.41
N ASN A 116 -7.15 -0.43 -12.18
CA ASN A 116 -6.14 -1.02 -11.27
C ASN A 116 -5.48 -2.27 -11.88
N LYS A 117 -6.22 -3.06 -12.68
CA LYS A 117 -5.68 -4.23 -13.37
C LYS A 117 -4.61 -3.86 -14.40
N ASP A 118 -4.85 -2.81 -15.19
CA ASP A 118 -3.92 -2.38 -16.22
C ASP A 118 -2.65 -1.77 -15.60
N GLU A 119 -2.80 -0.99 -14.52
CA GLU A 119 -1.68 -0.36 -13.80
C GLU A 119 -0.77 -1.38 -13.08
N MET A 120 -1.25 -2.58 -12.79
CA MET A 120 -0.44 -3.68 -12.26
C MET A 120 0.27 -4.51 -13.34
N GLY A 121 0.01 -4.22 -14.63
CA GLY A 121 0.53 -4.98 -15.76
C GLY A 121 1.34 -4.13 -16.75
N GLU A 122 1.59 -4.70 -17.92
CA GLU A 122 2.37 -4.05 -18.99
C GLU A 122 1.64 -2.85 -19.64
N GLN A 123 0.36 -2.66 -19.34
CA GLN A 123 -0.47 -1.59 -19.90
C GLN A 123 -0.56 -0.37 -18.97
N ALA A 124 0.26 -0.29 -17.93
CA ALA A 124 0.28 0.79 -16.96
C ALA A 124 0.51 2.16 -17.62
N LYS A 125 -0.35 3.13 -17.30
CA LYS A 125 -0.36 4.46 -17.90
C LYS A 125 0.12 5.53 -16.93
N ILE A 126 -0.01 5.34 -15.62
CA ILE A 126 0.27 6.37 -14.61
C ILE A 126 1.75 6.80 -14.66
N GLY A 127 2.68 5.84 -14.70
CA GLY A 127 4.12 6.16 -14.77
C GLY A 127 4.51 6.92 -16.04
N ALA A 128 3.95 6.52 -17.20
CA ALA A 128 4.17 7.22 -18.46
C ALA A 128 3.55 8.63 -18.45
N LEU A 129 2.38 8.80 -17.81
CA LEU A 129 1.70 10.09 -17.67
C LEU A 129 2.53 11.06 -16.80
N TRP A 130 3.13 10.58 -15.71
CA TRP A 130 4.09 11.34 -14.90
C TRP A 130 5.33 11.74 -15.71
N GLY A 131 5.89 10.79 -16.47
CA GLY A 131 7.01 11.04 -17.37
C GLY A 131 6.71 12.12 -18.40
N LYS A 132 5.49 12.11 -18.97
CA LYS A 132 5.00 13.15 -19.87
C LYS A 132 4.89 14.50 -19.17
N PHE A 133 4.23 14.55 -18.01
CA PHE A 133 4.01 15.79 -17.27
C PHE A 133 5.32 16.54 -17.00
N TRP A 134 6.34 15.82 -16.52
CA TRP A 134 7.65 16.40 -16.23
C TRP A 134 8.51 16.62 -17.47
N GLY A 135 8.57 15.64 -18.37
CA GLY A 135 9.42 15.66 -19.55
C GLY A 135 9.04 16.76 -20.55
N GLU A 136 7.74 17.06 -20.66
CA GLU A 136 7.23 18.10 -21.57
C GLU A 136 7.03 19.46 -20.88
N GLY A 137 7.27 19.58 -19.57
CA GLY A 137 7.02 20.82 -18.84
C GLY A 137 5.55 21.24 -18.92
N ILE A 138 4.65 20.29 -18.67
CA ILE A 138 3.20 20.55 -18.78
C ILE A 138 2.76 21.64 -17.81
N GLN A 139 3.32 21.68 -16.60
CA GLN A 139 2.91 22.64 -15.57
C GLN A 139 3.00 24.10 -16.04
N GLN A 140 4.04 24.43 -16.83
CA GLN A 140 4.27 25.77 -17.36
C GLN A 140 3.22 26.18 -18.41
N SER A 141 2.54 25.21 -19.01
CA SER A 141 1.49 25.45 -20.01
C SER A 141 0.09 25.60 -19.40
N ILE A 142 -0.09 25.30 -18.11
CA ILE A 142 -1.39 25.31 -17.45
C ILE A 142 -1.80 26.76 -17.14
N PRO A 143 -2.94 27.24 -17.67
CA PRO A 143 -3.41 28.59 -17.39
C PRO A 143 -4.09 28.68 -16.01
N HIS A 144 -4.34 29.90 -15.53
CA HIS A 144 -5.11 30.18 -14.30
C HIS A 144 -4.56 29.53 -13.00
N ILE A 145 -3.29 29.09 -12.97
CA ILE A 145 -2.62 28.69 -11.72
C ILE A 145 -2.54 29.92 -10.79
N PRO A 146 -2.94 29.77 -9.50
CA PRO A 146 -2.77 30.83 -8.51
C PRO A 146 -1.33 31.32 -8.43
N GLN A 147 -1.14 32.64 -8.55
CA GLN A 147 0.19 33.27 -8.56
C GLN A 147 0.80 33.45 -7.15
N THR A 148 0.02 33.20 -6.10
CA THR A 148 0.42 33.36 -4.71
C THR A 148 0.23 32.05 -3.96
N GLY A 149 1.16 31.74 -3.06
CA GLY A 149 1.15 30.50 -2.28
C GLY A 149 1.89 29.36 -2.97
N ALA A 150 1.88 28.19 -2.34
CA ALA A 150 2.46 26.99 -2.91
C ALA A 150 1.69 26.54 -4.17
N GLN A 151 2.42 26.00 -5.14
CA GLN A 151 1.87 25.45 -6.38
C GLN A 151 2.15 23.93 -6.45
N PRO A 152 1.54 23.13 -5.55
CA PRO A 152 1.74 21.69 -5.54
C PRO A 152 1.19 21.04 -6.82
N VAL A 153 1.73 19.86 -7.13
CA VAL A 153 1.23 19.02 -8.23
C VAL A 153 0.25 17.99 -7.66
N TYR A 154 -0.80 17.69 -8.41
CA TYR A 154 -1.87 16.77 -8.04
C TYR A 154 -1.81 15.52 -8.91
N GLY A 155 -1.86 14.34 -8.29
CA GLY A 155 -2.23 13.08 -8.92
C GLY A 155 -3.67 12.73 -8.56
N CYS A 156 -4.63 13.12 -9.40
CA CYS A 156 -6.06 13.02 -9.10
C CYS A 156 -6.70 11.81 -9.79
N TYR A 157 -7.44 11.03 -9.02
CA TYR A 157 -8.24 9.89 -9.47
C TYR A 157 -9.72 10.26 -9.39
N ILE A 158 -10.43 10.28 -10.53
CA ILE A 158 -11.82 10.76 -10.61
C ILE A 158 -12.61 10.01 -11.70
N ASP A 159 -13.92 10.26 -11.79
CA ASP A 159 -14.86 9.63 -12.74
C ASP A 159 -14.91 8.10 -12.60
N TYR A 160 -14.93 7.59 -11.38
CA TYR A 160 -15.01 6.16 -11.13
C TYR A 160 -16.31 5.56 -11.66
N GLU A 161 -16.23 4.46 -12.42
CA GLU A 161 -17.42 3.77 -12.94
C GLU A 161 -17.98 2.70 -11.99
N ASN A 162 -17.14 2.13 -11.12
CA ASN A 162 -17.54 1.09 -10.16
C ASN A 162 -16.60 1.07 -8.93
N GLY A 163 -16.43 2.23 -8.31
CA GLY A 163 -15.46 2.43 -7.24
C GLY A 163 -14.06 1.93 -7.63
N ALA A 164 -13.37 1.24 -6.72
CA ALA A 164 -12.02 0.73 -6.95
C ALA A 164 -11.94 -0.44 -7.97
N ALA A 165 -13.06 -1.07 -8.34
CA ALA A 165 -13.07 -2.19 -9.27
C ALA A 165 -13.29 -1.76 -10.74
N GLY A 166 -13.74 -0.53 -10.96
CA GLY A 166 -14.04 0.02 -12.28
C GLY A 166 -12.90 0.80 -12.90
N GLU A 167 -13.17 1.35 -14.08
CA GLU A 167 -12.30 2.36 -14.69
C GLU A 167 -12.36 3.67 -13.91
N TYR A 168 -11.24 4.38 -13.94
CA TYR A 168 -11.12 5.74 -13.43
C TYR A 168 -10.22 6.57 -14.36
N THR A 169 -10.35 7.88 -14.22
CA THR A 169 -9.50 8.86 -14.88
C THR A 169 -8.41 9.24 -13.89
N ILE A 170 -7.14 9.05 -14.27
CA ILE A 170 -6.01 9.69 -13.60
C ILE A 170 -5.73 11.02 -14.31
N LEU A 171 -5.61 12.11 -13.57
CA LEU A 171 -5.16 13.42 -14.03
C LEU A 171 -3.94 13.87 -13.23
N ILE A 172 -2.86 14.22 -13.92
CA ILE A 172 -1.66 14.81 -13.32
C ILE A 172 -1.61 16.27 -13.71
N GLY A 173 -1.68 17.16 -12.73
CA GLY A 173 -1.94 18.57 -13.01
C GLY A 173 -1.76 19.52 -11.83
N SER A 174 -2.26 20.74 -12.00
CA SER A 174 -2.22 21.80 -10.99
C SER A 174 -3.61 22.35 -10.71
N LYS A 175 -3.79 22.85 -9.49
CA LYS A 175 -4.98 23.60 -9.11
C LYS A 175 -5.04 24.93 -9.87
N VAL A 176 -6.22 25.24 -10.39
CA VAL A 176 -6.51 26.47 -11.13
C VAL A 176 -7.72 27.19 -10.53
N ASN A 177 -7.81 28.50 -10.73
CA ASN A 177 -8.98 29.27 -10.30
C ASN A 177 -10.19 29.07 -11.24
N GLU A 178 -9.90 28.88 -12.54
CA GLU A 178 -10.85 28.84 -13.65
C GLU A 178 -10.45 27.75 -14.63
N ILE A 179 -11.45 27.21 -15.36
CA ILE A 179 -11.26 26.10 -16.31
C ILE A 179 -11.70 26.47 -17.73
N ASP A 180 -11.72 27.77 -18.04
CA ASP A 180 -11.92 28.28 -19.38
C ASP A 180 -10.63 28.23 -20.21
N ALA A 181 -10.77 28.28 -21.53
CA ALA A 181 -9.66 28.36 -22.48
C ALA A 181 -8.52 27.33 -22.27
N ILE A 182 -8.86 26.08 -21.92
CA ILE A 182 -7.89 25.01 -21.70
C ILE A 182 -7.13 24.71 -23.00
N PRO A 183 -5.78 24.73 -22.99
CA PRO A 183 -4.95 24.39 -24.14
C PRO A 183 -5.25 22.99 -24.70
N GLU A 184 -5.07 22.83 -26.01
CA GLU A 184 -5.18 21.53 -26.67
C GLU A 184 -4.21 20.51 -26.05
N GLY A 185 -4.69 19.31 -25.78
CA GLY A 185 -3.91 18.25 -25.14
C GLY A 185 -3.95 18.27 -23.60
N LEU A 186 -4.55 19.30 -22.99
CA LEU A 186 -4.85 19.34 -21.56
C LEU A 186 -6.33 19.01 -21.29
N THR A 187 -6.59 18.53 -20.08
CA THR A 187 -7.92 18.17 -19.58
C THR A 187 -8.19 18.93 -18.31
N ALA A 188 -9.43 19.42 -18.15
CA ALA A 188 -9.91 19.99 -16.91
C ALA A 188 -10.81 18.99 -16.16
N LYS A 189 -10.67 18.93 -14.83
CA LYS A 189 -11.54 18.18 -13.93
C LYS A 189 -11.93 19.04 -12.74
N VAL A 190 -13.13 18.76 -12.22
CA VAL A 190 -13.67 19.41 -11.03
C VAL A 190 -13.92 18.32 -10.01
N ILE A 191 -13.15 18.35 -8.93
CA ILE A 191 -13.38 17.53 -7.76
C ILE A 191 -14.43 18.25 -6.91
N PRO A 192 -15.60 17.64 -6.64
CA PRO A 192 -16.63 18.29 -5.83
C PRO A 192 -16.16 18.49 -4.39
N ALA A 193 -16.80 19.42 -3.68
CA ALA A 193 -16.60 19.59 -2.24
C ALA A 193 -16.90 18.26 -1.52
N SER A 194 -16.02 17.86 -0.60
CA SER A 194 -16.13 16.60 0.11
C SER A 194 -15.42 16.66 1.46
N ARG A 195 -15.77 15.71 2.32
CA ARG A 195 -14.95 15.34 3.45
C ARG A 195 -13.85 14.38 2.98
N TYR A 196 -12.68 14.49 3.59
CA TYR A 196 -11.50 13.70 3.26
C TYR A 196 -10.87 13.08 4.50
N ALA A 197 -10.45 11.82 4.38
CA ALA A 197 -9.41 11.24 5.21
C ALA A 197 -8.05 11.53 4.55
N VAL A 198 -7.16 12.19 5.27
CA VAL A 198 -5.84 12.62 4.78
C VAL A 198 -4.78 11.73 5.38
N PHE A 199 -4.09 11.00 4.52
CA PHE A 199 -2.97 10.14 4.88
C PHE A 199 -1.67 10.81 4.47
N THR A 200 -0.80 11.10 5.43
CA THR A 200 0.55 11.56 5.12
C THR A 200 1.47 10.35 5.04
N THR A 201 2.16 10.17 3.92
CA THR A 201 3.08 9.04 3.77
C THR A 201 4.22 9.11 4.79
N LYS A 202 4.91 7.98 5.00
CA LYS A 202 6.27 8.03 5.57
C LYS A 202 7.16 8.88 4.65
N LYS A 203 8.32 9.31 5.16
CA LYS A 203 9.36 9.88 4.31
C LYS A 203 10.10 8.75 3.59
N GLY A 204 10.34 8.89 2.30
CA GLY A 204 11.04 7.87 1.54
C GLY A 204 11.19 8.17 0.06
N GLN A 205 11.63 7.16 -0.67
CA GLN A 205 11.91 7.27 -2.09
C GLN A 205 10.62 7.22 -2.93
N LEU A 206 10.47 8.16 -3.86
CA LEU A 206 9.43 8.10 -4.89
C LEU A 206 9.79 7.12 -6.02
N PRO A 207 8.82 6.39 -6.60
CA PRO A 207 7.40 6.39 -6.23
C PRO A 207 7.05 5.41 -5.10
N GLY A 208 8.01 4.61 -4.59
CA GLY A 208 7.76 3.50 -3.66
C GLY A 208 6.93 3.88 -2.43
N VAL A 209 7.26 5.00 -1.78
CA VAL A 209 6.56 5.45 -0.57
C VAL A 209 5.07 5.76 -0.77
N VAL A 210 4.68 6.15 -2.00
CA VAL A 210 3.28 6.39 -2.37
C VAL A 210 2.56 5.07 -2.66
N VAL A 211 3.24 4.13 -3.32
CA VAL A 211 2.72 2.78 -3.57
C VAL A 211 2.42 2.07 -2.25
N ASP A 212 3.34 2.14 -1.29
CA ASP A 212 3.17 1.53 0.03
C ASP A 212 1.96 2.13 0.77
N ALA A 213 1.81 3.46 0.75
CA ALA A 213 0.68 4.13 1.38
C ALA A 213 -0.68 3.74 0.75
N TRP A 214 -0.74 3.60 -0.58
CA TRP A 214 -1.96 3.13 -1.25
C TRP A 214 -2.33 1.70 -0.87
N GLN A 215 -1.36 0.81 -0.70
CA GLN A 215 -1.61 -0.57 -0.23
C GLN A 215 -2.23 -0.58 1.17
N ASP A 216 -1.74 0.28 2.07
CA ASP A 216 -2.31 0.44 3.40
C ASP A 216 -3.73 1.03 3.36
N ILE A 217 -3.97 2.06 2.55
CA ILE A 217 -5.30 2.66 2.36
C ILE A 217 -6.30 1.63 1.82
N TRP A 218 -5.90 0.80 0.86
CA TRP A 218 -6.75 -0.28 0.34
C TRP A 218 -7.09 -1.32 1.40
N ARG A 219 -6.11 -1.69 2.24
CA ARG A 219 -6.34 -2.59 3.38
C ARG A 219 -7.35 -2.00 4.36
N LEU A 220 -7.18 -0.74 4.76
CA LEU A 220 -8.11 -0.03 5.65
C LEU A 220 -9.52 0.08 5.06
N SER A 221 -9.62 0.31 3.74
CA SER A 221 -10.90 0.35 3.03
C SER A 221 -11.58 -1.03 3.04
N ALA A 222 -10.83 -2.11 2.81
CA ALA A 222 -11.35 -3.48 2.82
C ALA A 222 -11.84 -3.90 4.23
N GLU A 223 -11.21 -3.39 5.28
CA GLU A 223 -11.64 -3.58 6.67
C GLU A 223 -12.87 -2.74 7.06
N SER A 224 -13.51 -2.05 6.11
CA SER A 224 -14.67 -1.17 6.31
C SER A 224 -14.43 0.00 7.26
N LYS A 225 -13.17 0.37 7.51
CA LYS A 225 -12.80 1.52 8.36
C LYS A 225 -12.94 2.87 7.65
N LEU A 226 -13.07 2.85 6.32
CA LEU A 226 -13.23 4.04 5.46
C LEU A 226 -14.38 3.79 4.48
N GLN A 227 -15.44 4.60 4.56
CA GLN A 227 -16.52 4.60 3.58
C GLN A 227 -16.20 5.61 2.49
N ARG A 228 -15.58 5.14 1.41
CA ARG A 228 -15.15 5.97 0.28
C ARG A 228 -16.33 6.37 -0.59
N THR A 229 -16.41 7.65 -0.94
CA THR A 229 -17.46 8.18 -1.83
C THR A 229 -17.08 8.05 -3.30
N PHE A 230 -15.79 7.87 -3.62
CA PHE A 230 -15.26 7.81 -4.98
C PHE A 230 -15.64 9.04 -5.83
N THR A 231 -15.82 10.20 -5.19
CA THR A 231 -16.11 11.48 -5.89
C THR A 231 -14.85 12.13 -6.44
N GLY A 232 -13.69 11.82 -5.85
CA GLY A 232 -12.37 12.19 -6.35
C GLY A 232 -11.33 12.07 -5.25
N ASP A 233 -10.38 11.17 -5.43
CA ASP A 233 -9.22 11.01 -4.52
C ASP A 233 -8.02 11.69 -5.16
N PHE A 234 -7.06 12.16 -4.36
CA PHE A 234 -5.85 12.77 -4.94
C PHE A 234 -4.62 12.68 -4.05
N GLU A 235 -3.48 12.60 -4.71
CA GLU A 235 -2.14 12.76 -4.15
C GLU A 235 -1.72 14.23 -4.29
N LEU A 236 -1.16 14.81 -3.23
CA LEU A 236 -0.69 16.19 -3.19
C LEU A 236 0.84 16.23 -3.02
N TYR A 237 1.53 16.60 -4.08
CA TYR A 237 2.98 16.72 -4.14
C TYR A 237 3.39 18.17 -3.89
N GLY A 238 3.65 18.49 -2.62
CA GLY A 238 4.07 19.82 -2.15
C GLY A 238 5.59 19.98 -1.99
N GLU A 239 6.00 20.95 -1.18
CA GLU A 239 7.42 21.25 -0.92
C GLU A 239 8.19 20.07 -0.31
N SER A 240 7.51 19.22 0.46
CA SER A 240 8.08 18.00 1.06
C SER A 240 8.49 16.93 0.02
N CYS A 241 8.24 17.16 -1.27
CA CYS A 241 8.67 16.29 -2.38
C CYS A 241 9.92 16.79 -3.11
N ALA A 242 10.54 17.91 -2.66
CA ALA A 242 11.68 18.52 -3.34
C ALA A 242 12.92 17.61 -3.41
N ASP A 243 13.10 16.71 -2.43
CA ASP A 243 14.09 15.63 -2.46
C ASP A 243 13.38 14.29 -2.74
N PRO A 244 13.48 13.74 -3.96
CA PRO A 244 12.81 12.49 -4.32
C PRO A 244 13.26 11.26 -3.52
N ALA A 245 14.44 11.30 -2.86
CA ALA A 245 14.93 10.20 -2.04
C ALA A 245 14.34 10.23 -0.61
N ASN A 246 13.80 11.38 -0.19
CA ASN A 246 13.28 11.63 1.15
C ASN A 246 11.96 12.42 1.10
N ALA A 247 11.12 12.08 0.11
CA ALA A 247 9.87 12.76 -0.16
C ALA A 247 8.78 12.34 0.81
N GLN A 248 7.82 13.24 1.03
CA GLN A 248 6.59 12.98 1.77
C GLN A 248 5.40 13.53 1.00
N VAL A 249 4.37 12.71 0.82
CA VAL A 249 3.17 13.02 0.02
C VAL A 249 1.94 12.92 0.92
N ASP A 250 0.96 13.78 0.69
CA ASP A 250 -0.36 13.63 1.32
C ASP A 250 -1.33 12.99 0.32
N ILE A 251 -2.10 12.00 0.77
CA ILE A 251 -3.12 11.31 -0.02
C ILE A 251 -4.48 11.60 0.60
N TYR A 252 -5.35 12.22 -0.18
CA TYR A 252 -6.69 12.64 0.22
C TYR A 252 -7.69 11.64 -0.35
N ILE A 253 -8.39 10.95 0.55
CA ILE A 253 -9.41 9.96 0.21
C ILE A 253 -10.78 10.54 0.53
N ALA A 254 -11.64 10.69 -0.48
CA ALA A 254 -12.98 11.23 -0.31
C ALA A 254 -13.88 10.22 0.42
N ILE A 255 -14.57 10.68 1.46
CA ILE A 255 -15.38 9.87 2.37
C ILE A 255 -16.72 10.54 2.71
N GLU A 256 -17.64 9.77 3.30
CA GLU A 256 -18.95 10.23 3.80
C GLU A 256 -18.88 11.18 5.03
#